data_AF-A0A7S7NK81-F1
#
_entry.id   AF-A0A7S7NK81-F1
#
_cell.length_a   1.000
_cell.length_b   1.000
_cell.length_c   1.000
_cell.angle_alpha   90.00
_cell.angle_beta   90.00
_cell.angle_gamma   90.00
#
_symmetry.space_group_name_H-M   'P 1'
#
loop_
_entity.id
_entity.type
_entity.pdbx_description
1 polymer ?
#
loop_
_entity_poly.entity_id
_entity_poly.type
_entity_poly.pdbx_seq_one_letter_code
_entity_poly.pdbx_strand_id
1 'polypeptide(L)'
;MSEGTTKSPEDLAAELEKLKAENASLKKARNAGVSFKVSEKGAVSVYGLGRFPVTLYKEQWERLLASGDQIKSFMADNADKLKIKE
;
A
#
# COMPACT_ATOMS: atom_id res chain seq x y z
N MET A 1 16.56 -15.07 -38.88
CA MET A 1 16.07 -13.69 -38.76
C MET A 1 14.60 -13.79 -38.39
N SER A 2 14.27 -13.76 -37.10
CA SER A 2 12.88 -13.93 -36.66
C SER A 2 12.21 -12.56 -36.65
N GLU A 3 11.20 -12.39 -37.50
CA GLU A 3 10.39 -11.18 -37.62
C GLU A 3 9.72 -10.85 -36.28
N GLY A 4 10.15 -9.76 -35.66
CA GLY A 4 9.41 -9.15 -34.58
C GLY A 4 8.12 -8.58 -35.15
N THR A 5 6.97 -9.12 -34.75
CA THR A 5 5.67 -8.48 -34.97
C THR A 5 5.70 -7.09 -34.31
N THR A 6 5.93 -6.06 -35.12
CA THR A 6 5.74 -4.67 -34.73
C THR A 6 4.24 -4.43 -34.66
N LYS A 7 3.68 -4.37 -33.44
CA LYS A 7 2.31 -3.92 -33.23
C LYS A 7 2.14 -2.51 -33.80
N SER A 8 1.04 -2.28 -34.49
CA SER A 8 0.70 -0.97 -35.04
C SER A 8 0.57 0.07 -33.91
N PRO A 9 0.83 1.36 -34.18
CA PRO A 9 0.71 2.42 -33.17
C PRO A 9 -0.69 2.51 -32.54
N GLU A 10 -1.73 2.15 -33.30
CA GLU A 10 -3.12 2.02 -32.82
C GLU A 10 -3.31 0.86 -31.84
N ASP A 11 -2.76 -0.33 -32.12
CA ASP A 11 -2.76 -1.48 -31.21
C ASP A 11 -2.03 -1.17 -29.90
N LEU A 12 -0.89 -0.48 -29.98
CA LEU A 12 -0.12 -0.06 -28.83
C LEU A 12 -0.88 0.95 -27.96
N ALA A 13 -1.59 1.89 -28.57
CA ALA A 13 -2.41 2.87 -27.86
C ALA A 13 -3.59 2.20 -27.14
N ALA A 14 -4.27 1.25 -27.80
CA ALA A 14 -5.36 0.49 -27.22
C ALA A 14 -4.90 -0.38 -26.04
N GLU A 15 -3.74 -1.03 -26.14
CA GLU A 15 -3.15 -1.78 -25.03
C GLU A 15 -2.77 -0.87 -23.86
N LEU A 16 -2.24 0.32 -24.14
CA LEU A 16 -1.86 1.31 -23.12
C LEU A 16 -3.08 1.81 -22.33
N GLU A 17 -4.18 2.11 -23.01
CA GLU A 17 -5.47 2.48 -22.41
C GLU A 17 -6.00 1.35 -21.53
N LYS A 18 -6.00 0.11 -22.05
CA LYS A 18 -6.44 -1.08 -21.30
C LYS A 18 -5.59 -1.32 -20.05
N LEU A 19 -4.26 -1.24 -20.18
CA LEU A 19 -3.31 -1.40 -19.06
C LEU A 19 -3.45 -0.29 -18.03
N LYS A 20 -3.77 0.94 -18.45
CA LYS A 20 -4.06 2.05 -17.54
C LYS A 20 -5.36 1.84 -16.78
N ALA A 21 -6.42 1.40 -17.46
CA ALA A 21 -7.70 1.10 -16.84
C ALA A 21 -7.59 -0.06 -15.83
N GLU A 22 -6.90 -1.13 -16.21
CA GLU A 22 -6.66 -2.27 -15.32
C GLU A 22 -5.78 -1.89 -14.12
N ASN A 23 -4.73 -1.08 -14.32
CA ASN A 23 -3.96 -0.51 -13.22
C ASN A 23 -4.82 0.37 -12.30
N ALA A 24 -5.73 1.18 -12.84
CA ALA A 24 -6.62 2.01 -12.04
C ALA A 24 -7.58 1.15 -11.20
N SER A 25 -8.13 0.08 -11.78
CA SER A 25 -8.99 -0.89 -11.11
C SER A 25 -8.25 -1.67 -10.02
N LEU A 26 -7.03 -2.15 -10.30
CA LEU A 26 -6.17 -2.84 -9.34
C LEU A 26 -5.74 -1.91 -8.19
N LYS A 27 -5.42 -0.64 -8.49
CA LYS A 27 -5.13 0.37 -7.47
C LYS A 27 -6.34 0.65 -6.57
N LYS A 28 -7.56 0.70 -7.14
CA LYS A 28 -8.80 0.85 -6.37
C LYS A 28 -9.09 -0.37 -5.50
N ALA A 29 -8.90 -1.59 -6.01
CA ALA A 29 -9.07 -2.82 -5.24
C ALA A 29 -8.05 -2.95 -4.10
N ARG A 30 -6.80 -2.51 -4.32
CA ARG A 30 -5.75 -2.47 -3.30
C ARG A 30 -6.03 -1.49 -2.17
N ASN A 31 -6.88 -0.48 -2.39
CA ASN A 31 -7.25 0.50 -1.38
C ASN A 31 -8.28 0.00 -0.36
N ALA A 32 -8.81 -1.22 -0.49
CA ALA A 32 -9.82 -1.74 0.44
C ALA A 32 -9.25 -2.38 1.71
N GLY A 33 -7.93 -2.56 1.83
CA GLY A 33 -7.36 -3.23 2.99
C GLY A 33 -5.87 -2.98 3.22
N VAL A 34 -5.42 -3.35 4.42
CA VAL A 34 -4.00 -3.31 4.80
C VAL A 34 -3.26 -4.46 4.12
N SER A 35 -2.09 -4.20 3.54
CA SER A 35 -1.22 -5.24 2.97
C SER A 35 0.19 -5.18 3.53
N PHE A 36 0.88 -6.31 3.54
CA PHE A 36 2.16 -6.49 4.21
C PHE A 36 3.23 -6.98 3.22
N LYS A 37 4.46 -6.47 3.36
CA LYS A 37 5.62 -6.93 2.59
C LYS A 37 6.86 -7.00 3.47
N VAL A 38 7.61 -8.09 3.37
CA VAL A 38 8.98 -8.18 3.91
C VAL A 38 9.94 -7.58 2.88
N SER A 39 10.76 -6.64 3.33
CA SER A 39 11.80 -6.02 2.50
C SER A 39 13.05 -6.90 2.42
N GLU A 40 13.89 -6.68 1.41
CA GLU A 40 15.20 -7.36 1.26
C GLU A 40 16.13 -7.12 2.47
N LYS A 41 15.89 -6.04 3.21
CA LYS A 41 16.63 -5.70 4.44
C LYS A 41 16.07 -6.35 5.71
N GLY A 42 15.07 -7.23 5.59
CA GLY A 42 14.47 -7.94 6.72
C GLY A 42 13.44 -7.15 7.56
N ALA A 43 13.03 -5.96 7.11
CA ALA A 43 11.97 -5.18 7.76
C ALA A 43 10.57 -5.47 7.18
N VAL A 44 9.52 -5.32 7.99
CA VAL A 44 8.12 -5.49 7.57
C VAL A 44 7.49 -4.14 7.29
N SER A 45 6.94 -4.00 6.10
CA SER A 45 6.24 -2.79 5.62
C SER A 45 4.74 -3.03 5.53
N VAL A 46 3.97 -2.09 6.08
CA VAL A 46 2.50 -2.07 6.05
C VAL A 46 2.01 -0.98 5.12
N TYR A 47 1.20 -1.35 4.14
CA TYR A 47 0.58 -0.46 3.16
C TYR A 47 -0.93 -0.34 3.41
N GLY A 48 -1.56 0.72 2.88
CA GLY A 48 -3.02 0.92 2.99
C GLY A 48 -3.46 1.82 4.14
N LEU A 49 -2.53 2.32 4.97
CA LEU A 49 -2.81 3.26 6.07
C LEU A 49 -2.55 4.74 5.70
N GLY A 50 -2.13 5.02 4.46
CA GLY A 50 -1.79 6.36 4.00
C GLY A 50 -0.96 6.37 2.71
N ARG A 51 -0.36 7.52 2.39
CA ARG A 51 0.44 7.70 1.16
C ARG A 51 1.72 6.87 1.14
N PHE A 52 2.34 6.67 2.31
CA PHE A 52 3.60 5.96 2.47
C PHE A 52 3.41 4.73 3.35
N PRO A 53 4.14 3.63 3.08
CA PRO A 53 4.12 2.49 3.97
C PRO A 53 4.80 2.81 5.30
N VAL A 54 4.34 2.14 6.36
CA VAL A 54 5.04 2.12 7.64
C VAL A 54 5.94 0.90 7.67
N THR A 55 7.25 1.12 7.75
CA THR A 55 8.25 0.04 7.77
C THR A 55 8.96 0.01 9.11
N LEU A 56 8.90 -1.12 9.79
CA LEU A 56 9.61 -1.37 11.05
C LEU A 56 10.28 -2.75 11.02
N TYR A 57 11.34 -2.93 11.80
CA TYR A 57 11.92 -4.24 12.07
C TYR A 57 11.04 -5.05 13.01
N LYS A 58 11.24 -6.38 13.05
CA LYS A 58 10.42 -7.31 13.84
C LYS A 58 10.30 -6.88 15.31
N GLU A 59 11.40 -6.61 15.99
CA GLU A 59 11.41 -6.26 17.42
C GLU A 59 10.65 -4.94 17.70
N GLN A 60 10.70 -4.01 16.75
CA GLN A 60 9.95 -2.76 16.83
C GLN A 60 8.44 -3.00 16.67
N TRP A 61 8.04 -3.88 15.74
CA TRP A 61 6.64 -4.32 15.62
C TRP A 61 6.16 -5.01 16.89
N GLU A 62 6.94 -5.95 17.43
CA GLU A 62 6.58 -6.66 18.67
C GLU A 62 6.37 -5.69 19.83
N ARG A 63 7.27 -4.72 20.01
CA ARG A 63 7.13 -3.68 21.03
C ARG A 63 5.92 -2.77 20.80
N LEU A 64 5.66 -2.38 19.56
CA LEU A 64 4.51 -1.54 19.20
C LEU A 64 3.19 -2.27 19.46
N LEU A 65 3.10 -3.53 19.03
CA LEU A 65 1.92 -4.37 19.19
C LEU A 65 1.65 -4.70 20.67
N ALA A 66 2.70 -4.97 21.46
CA ALA A 66 2.58 -5.12 22.90
C ALA A 66 2.07 -3.85 23.61
N SER A 67 2.34 -2.67 23.03
CA SER A 67 1.85 -1.38 23.52
C SER A 67 0.45 -1.03 23.00
N GLY A 68 -0.24 -1.95 22.29
CA GLY A 68 -1.48 -1.66 21.56
C GLY A 68 -2.59 -1.08 22.44
N ASP A 69 -2.80 -1.63 23.64
CA ASP A 69 -3.85 -1.12 24.54
C ASP A 69 -3.48 0.24 25.14
N GLN A 70 -2.20 0.47 25.44
CA GLN A 70 -1.73 1.81 25.87
C GLN A 70 -1.97 2.86 24.79
N ILE A 71 -1.74 2.52 23.51
CA ILE A 71 -2.00 3.41 22.38
C ILE A 71 -3.48 3.73 22.27
N LYS A 72 -4.36 2.72 22.42
CA LYS A 72 -5.82 2.93 22.41
C LYS A 72 -6.27 3.86 23.53
N SER A 73 -5.81 3.63 24.77
CA SER A 73 -6.13 4.50 25.90
C SER A 73 -5.64 5.93 25.67
N PHE A 74 -4.40 6.10 25.22
CA PHE A 74 -3.84 7.42 24.93
C PHE A 74 -4.63 8.19 23.85
N MET A 75 -5.13 7.50 22.82
CA MET A 75 -6.01 8.12 21.81
C MET A 75 -7.37 8.51 22.39
N ALA A 76 -7.96 7.67 23.25
CA ALA A 76 -9.23 7.97 23.91
C ALA A 76 -9.11 9.21 24.83
N ASP A 77 -8.03 9.27 25.62
CA ASP A 77 -7.75 10.39 26.53
C ASP A 77 -7.47 11.72 25.81
N ASN A 78 -7.15 11.67 24.51
CA ASN A 78 -6.83 12.84 23.70
C ASN A 78 -7.77 12.99 22.49
N ALA A 79 -8.93 12.35 22.51
CA ALA A 79 -9.84 12.30 21.37
C ALA A 79 -10.25 13.70 20.86
N ASP A 80 -10.36 14.69 21.75
CA ASP A 80 -10.67 16.09 21.43
C ASP A 80 -9.61 16.78 20.55
N LYS A 81 -8.37 16.26 20.56
CA LYS A 81 -7.24 16.82 19.80
C LYS A 81 -6.99 16.08 18.48
N LEU A 82 -7.59 14.90 18.30
CA LEU A 82 -7.35 14.05 17.15
C LEU A 82 -8.35 14.33 16.02
N LYS A 83 -7.84 14.46 14.80
CA LYS A 83 -8.68 14.60 13.60
C LYS A 83 -8.89 13.22 12.98
N ILE A 84 -10.13 12.89 12.66
CA ILE A 84 -10.47 11.71 11.84
C ILE A 84 -10.39 12.14 10.38
N LYS A 85 -9.62 11.40 9.57
CA LYS A 85 -9.52 11.59 8.11
C LYS A 85 -10.08 10.36 7.41
N GLU A 86 -11.01 10.60 6.49
CA GLU A 86 -11.51 9.62 5.50
C GLU A 86 -10.62 9.62 4.24
#